data_AF-A0A524NZ08-F1
#
_entry.id   AF-A0A524NZ08-F1
#
_cell.length_a   1.000
_cell.length_b   1.000
_cell.length_c   1.000
_cell.angle_alpha   90.00
_cell.angle_beta   90.00
_cell.angle_gamma   90.00
#
_symmetry.space_group_name_H-M   'P 1'
#
loop_
_entity.id
_entity.type
_entity.pdbx_description
1 polymer ?
#
loop_
_entity_poly.entity_id
_entity_poly.type
_entity_poly.pdbx_seq_one_letter_code
_entity_poly.pdbx_strand_id
1 'polypeptide(L)'
;MGSPARRPWRGGRAERNPSGIRETDPRSFRNRRAQVIVVVIGFLALAVLLVLTAYRRLPDAADRIVAADALSACAIAFCLVAAAEAQEPAYLDVAIGIALVSFLATVGWSSALVARTESDASSGDERS
;
A
#
# COMPACT_ATOMS: atom_id res chain seq x y z
N MET A 1 79.16 -24.19 -34.01
CA MET A 1 78.07 -25.01 -33.43
C MET A 1 77.04 -24.08 -32.81
N GLY A 2 75.79 -24.17 -33.28
CA GLY A 2 74.75 -23.17 -33.06
C GLY A 2 74.15 -23.20 -31.65
N SER A 3 73.96 -22.00 -31.08
CA SER A 3 73.08 -21.81 -29.92
C SER A 3 71.65 -21.56 -30.42
N PRO A 4 70.62 -22.25 -29.90
CA PRO A 4 69.26 -22.12 -30.38
C PRO A 4 68.62 -20.81 -29.87
N ALA A 5 67.94 -20.13 -30.79
CA ALA A 5 67.12 -18.94 -30.53
C ALA A 5 66.04 -19.24 -29.48
N ARG A 6 66.13 -18.59 -28.32
CA ARG A 6 65.05 -18.57 -27.33
C ARG A 6 63.94 -17.68 -27.88
N ARG A 7 62.84 -18.30 -28.30
CA ARG A 7 61.64 -17.60 -28.76
C ARG A 7 61.06 -16.81 -27.58
N PRO A 8 60.76 -15.51 -27.73
CA PRO A 8 60.14 -14.73 -26.67
C PRO A 8 58.74 -15.28 -26.40
N TRP A 9 58.47 -15.45 -25.12
CA TRP A 9 57.26 -16.00 -24.54
C TRP A 9 56.02 -15.34 -25.17
N ARG A 10 55.27 -16.13 -25.93
CA ARG A 10 54.11 -15.68 -26.71
C ARG A 10 52.87 -15.81 -25.84
N GLY A 11 52.26 -14.66 -25.56
CA GLY A 11 50.84 -14.53 -25.25
C GLY A 11 50.47 -15.00 -23.85
N GLY A 12 50.49 -14.05 -22.90
CA GLY A 12 49.58 -14.11 -21.76
C GLY A 12 48.19 -14.40 -22.31
N ARG A 13 47.67 -15.58 -21.97
CA ARG A 13 46.27 -15.89 -22.22
C ARG A 13 45.50 -14.77 -21.56
N ALA A 14 44.76 -14.02 -22.38
CA ALA A 14 43.66 -13.24 -21.89
C ALA A 14 42.85 -14.18 -21.00
N GLU A 15 42.98 -14.01 -19.69
CA GLU A 15 41.93 -14.37 -18.77
C GLU A 15 40.73 -13.53 -19.22
N ARG A 16 40.03 -14.05 -20.22
CA ARG A 16 38.61 -13.83 -20.36
C ARG A 16 38.07 -14.35 -19.05
N ASN A 17 37.94 -13.43 -18.10
CA ASN A 17 37.14 -13.58 -16.91
C ASN A 17 35.70 -13.29 -17.37
N PRO A 18 34.86 -14.31 -17.67
CA PRO A 18 33.49 -14.10 -18.12
C PRO A 18 32.53 -13.71 -16.99
N SER A 19 32.97 -13.69 -15.73
CA SER A 19 32.21 -13.05 -14.67
C SER A 19 32.72 -11.64 -14.49
N GLY A 20 32.35 -10.76 -15.42
CA GLY A 20 31.98 -9.41 -15.04
C GLY A 20 30.86 -9.56 -14.02
N ILE A 21 31.23 -9.64 -12.74
CA ILE A 21 30.31 -9.50 -11.63
C ILE A 21 29.60 -8.19 -11.93
N ARG A 22 28.35 -8.29 -12.39
CA ARG A 22 27.53 -7.13 -12.71
C ARG A 22 27.56 -6.29 -11.45
N GLU A 23 28.32 -5.21 -11.50
CA GLU A 23 28.27 -4.17 -10.49
C GLU A 23 26.82 -3.69 -10.56
N THR A 24 26.02 -4.20 -9.62
CA THR A 24 24.61 -3.92 -9.53
C THR A 24 24.51 -2.45 -9.18
N ASP A 25 24.30 -1.62 -10.22
CA ASP A 25 24.29 -0.17 -10.09
C ASP A 25 23.45 0.25 -8.86
N PRO A 26 24.09 0.82 -7.80
CA PRO A 26 23.41 1.16 -6.57
C PRO A 26 22.26 2.16 -6.78
N ARG A 27 22.28 2.93 -7.88
CA ARG A 27 21.20 3.85 -8.25
C ARG A 27 19.95 3.13 -8.69
N SER A 28 20.06 1.91 -9.22
CA SER A 28 18.90 1.14 -9.68
C SER A 28 17.96 0.73 -8.54
N PHE A 29 18.47 0.50 -7.32
CA PHE A 29 17.64 0.20 -6.15
C PHE A 29 16.87 1.42 -5.67
N ARG A 30 17.52 2.59 -5.67
CA ARG A 30 16.88 3.85 -5.30
C ARG A 30 15.75 4.21 -6.27
N ASN A 31 15.95 3.97 -7.56
CA ASN A 31 14.94 4.25 -8.57
C ASN A 31 13.74 3.30 -8.45
N ARG A 32 13.96 2.00 -8.14
CA ARG A 32 12.87 1.04 -7.91
C ARG A 32 12.00 1.42 -6.70
N ARG A 33 12.62 1.82 -5.59
CA ARG A 33 11.89 2.27 -4.38
C ARG A 33 11.04 3.50 -4.68
N ALA A 34 11.64 4.52 -5.28
CA ALA A 34 10.94 5.74 -5.66
C ALA A 34 9.79 5.48 -6.66
N GLN A 35 9.99 4.59 -7.63
CA GLN A 35 8.95 4.19 -8.58
C GLN A 35 7.75 3.54 -7.90
N VAL A 36 7.98 2.63 -6.95
CA VAL A 36 6.88 1.99 -6.21
C VAL A 36 6.07 3.01 -5.42
N ILE A 37 6.74 3.93 -4.71
CA ILE A 37 6.08 4.94 -3.88
C ILE A 37 5.21 5.87 -4.74
N VAL A 38 5.74 6.36 -5.87
CA VAL A 38 4.99 7.22 -6.80
C VAL A 38 3.76 6.50 -7.35
N VAL A 39 3.87 5.22 -7.69
CA VAL A 39 2.73 4.41 -8.16
C VAL A 39 1.69 4.26 -7.05
N VAL A 40 2.11 3.93 -5.82
CA VAL A 40 1.18 3.78 -4.67
C VAL A 40 0.44 5.09 -4.38
N ILE A 41 1.14 6.23 -4.36
CA ILE A 41 0.52 7.54 -4.16
C ILE A 41 -0.49 7.85 -5.27
N GLY A 42 -0.16 7.53 -6.53
CA GLY A 42 -1.08 7.70 -7.65
C GLY A 42 -2.36 6.87 -7.51
N PHE A 43 -2.23 5.60 -7.10
CA PHE A 43 -3.39 4.74 -6.81
C PHE A 43 -4.19 5.25 -5.61
N LEU A 44 -3.54 5.76 -4.56
CA LEU A 44 -4.22 6.35 -3.41
C LEU A 44 -5.06 7.57 -3.80
N ALA A 45 -4.49 8.46 -4.61
CA ALA A 45 -5.20 9.64 -5.10
C ALA A 45 -6.43 9.23 -5.94
N LEU A 46 -6.27 8.22 -6.80
CA LEU A 46 -7.38 7.67 -7.58
C LEU A 46 -8.44 7.03 -6.68
N ALA A 47 -8.05 6.25 -5.68
CA ALA A 47 -8.96 5.64 -4.72
C ALA A 47 -9.76 6.69 -3.95
N VAL A 48 -9.11 7.73 -3.43
CA VAL A 48 -9.78 8.86 -2.77
C VAL A 48 -10.78 9.53 -3.71
N LEU A 49 -10.41 9.77 -4.97
CA LEU A 49 -11.29 10.37 -5.96
C LEU A 49 -12.52 9.49 -6.22
N LEU A 50 -12.32 8.18 -6.40
CA LEU A 50 -13.41 7.21 -6.57
C LEU A 50 -14.34 7.20 -5.36
N VAL A 51 -13.80 7.17 -4.14
CA VAL A 51 -14.61 7.16 -2.93
C VAL A 51 -15.38 8.47 -2.76
N LEU A 52 -14.79 9.62 -3.07
CA LEU A 52 -15.49 10.91 -3.07
C LEU A 52 -16.62 10.95 -4.12
N THR A 53 -16.42 10.34 -5.29
CA THR A 53 -17.48 10.24 -6.31
C THR A 53 -18.58 9.28 -5.88
N ALA A 54 -18.24 8.16 -5.24
CA ALA A 54 -19.20 7.21 -4.68
C ALA A 54 -20.02 7.88 -3.56
N TYR A 55 -19.36 8.54 -2.61
CA TYR A 55 -20.00 9.27 -1.52
C TYR A 55 -21.05 10.28 -2.02
N ARG A 56 -20.79 10.97 -3.13
CA ARG A 56 -21.75 11.91 -3.75
C ARG A 56 -22.92 11.24 -4.46
N ARG A 57 -22.75 10.02 -4.98
CA ARG A 57 -23.77 9.32 -5.76
C ARG A 57 -24.69 8.45 -4.91
N LEU A 58 -24.30 8.13 -3.69
CA LEU A 58 -25.01 7.21 -2.81
C LEU A 58 -26.24 7.85 -2.14
N PRO A 59 -27.47 7.41 -2.49
CA PRO A 59 -28.71 7.91 -1.89
C PRO A 59 -28.93 7.39 -0.47
N ASP A 60 -28.45 6.17 -0.20
CA ASP A 60 -28.69 5.48 1.07
C ASP A 60 -27.68 5.91 2.15
N ALA A 61 -28.18 6.08 3.38
CA ALA A 61 -27.38 6.49 4.53
C ALA A 61 -26.37 5.41 4.93
N ALA A 62 -26.73 4.13 4.78
CA ALA A 62 -25.83 3.02 5.08
C ALA A 62 -24.63 2.98 4.12
N ASP A 63 -24.88 3.22 2.84
CA ASP A 63 -23.85 3.12 1.79
C ASP A 63 -22.78 4.25 1.95
N ARG A 64 -23.18 5.42 2.46
CA ARG A 64 -22.25 6.53 2.76
C ARG A 64 -21.25 6.20 3.86
N ILE A 65 -21.60 5.30 4.79
CA ILE A 65 -20.73 4.90 5.89
C ILE A 65 -19.67 3.93 5.40
N VAL A 66 -20.05 3.02 4.50
CA VAL A 66 -19.10 2.18 3.77
C VAL A 66 -18.12 3.05 2.97
N ALA A 67 -18.60 4.12 2.32
CA ALA A 67 -17.73 5.08 1.65
C ALA A 67 -16.81 5.83 2.64
N ALA A 68 -17.26 6.17 3.84
CA ALA A 68 -16.43 6.79 4.87
C ALA A 68 -15.36 5.84 5.42
N ASP A 69 -15.67 4.55 5.57
CA ASP A 69 -14.71 3.51 5.94
C ASP A 69 -13.65 3.33 4.83
N ALA A 70 -14.05 3.32 3.57
CA ALA A 70 -13.12 3.29 2.44
C ALA A 70 -12.18 4.51 2.39
N LEU A 71 -12.64 5.70 2.78
CA LEU A 71 -11.77 6.88 2.98
C LEU A 71 -10.78 6.67 4.13
N SER A 72 -11.23 6.06 5.22
CA SER A 72 -10.37 5.72 6.36
C SER A 72 -9.31 4.70 5.97
N ALA A 73 -9.65 3.70 5.16
CA ALA A 73 -8.70 2.76 4.55
C ALA A 73 -7.63 3.47 3.71
N CYS A 74 -8.01 4.51 2.96
CA CYS A 74 -7.04 5.33 2.22
C CYS A 74 -6.12 6.10 3.17
N ALA A 75 -6.64 6.63 4.28
CA ALA A 75 -5.83 7.31 5.31
C ALA A 75 -4.83 6.36 5.97
N ILE A 76 -5.25 5.13 6.30
CA ILE A 76 -4.39 4.08 6.84
C ILE A 76 -3.27 3.75 5.85
N ALA A 77 -3.61 3.55 4.58
CA ALA A 77 -2.61 3.28 3.55
C ALA A 77 -1.60 4.44 3.39
N PHE A 78 -2.05 5.69 3.54
CA PHE A 78 -1.16 6.85 3.53
C PHE A 78 -0.22 6.84 4.74
N CYS A 79 -0.73 6.56 5.94
CA CYS A 79 0.09 6.41 7.15
C CYS A 79 1.12 5.28 7.01
N LEU A 80 0.77 4.15 6.39
CA LEU A 80 1.72 3.05 6.16
C LEU A 80 2.84 3.43 5.18
N VAL A 81 2.52 4.17 4.12
CA VAL A 81 3.55 4.72 3.21
C VAL A 81 4.44 5.72 3.96
N ALA A 82 3.86 6.58 4.78
CA ALA A 82 4.61 7.53 5.60
C ALA A 82 5.51 6.81 6.63
N ALA A 83 5.03 5.74 7.27
CA ALA A 83 5.83 4.90 8.16
C ALA A 83 7.02 4.28 7.44
N ALA A 84 6.81 3.78 6.22
CA ALA A 84 7.85 3.19 5.39
C ALA A 84 8.93 4.21 4.97
N GLU A 85 8.55 5.45 4.70
CA GLU A 85 9.50 6.51 4.33
C GLU A 85 10.22 7.11 5.55
N ALA A 86 9.48 7.40 6.62
CA ALA A 86 10.01 8.06 7.81
C ALA A 86 10.81 7.10 8.72
N GLN A 87 10.62 5.77 8.56
CA GLN A 87 11.21 4.74 9.41
C GLN A 87 10.89 4.94 10.91
N GLU A 88 9.73 5.54 11.20
CA GLU A 88 9.25 5.82 12.55
C GLU A 88 8.00 4.97 12.85
N PRO A 89 8.02 4.09 13.87
CA PRO A 89 6.87 3.27 14.25
C PRO A 89 5.61 4.07 14.66
N ALA A 90 5.72 5.33 15.09
CA ALA A 90 4.59 6.16 15.53
C ALA A 90 3.49 6.29 14.46
N TYR A 91 3.85 6.28 13.17
CA TYR A 91 2.89 6.29 12.07
C TYR A 91 2.07 5.00 12.00
N LEU A 92 2.65 3.88 12.42
CA LEU A 92 2.02 2.57 12.44
C LEU A 92 0.99 2.47 13.58
N ASP A 93 1.29 3.06 14.73
CA ASP A 93 0.34 3.16 15.85
C ASP A 93 -0.89 3.99 15.47
N VAL A 94 -0.70 5.12 14.78
CA VAL A 94 -1.79 5.94 14.25
C VAL A 94 -2.60 5.17 13.21
N ALA A 95 -1.93 4.45 12.29
CA ALA A 95 -2.59 3.64 11.28
C ALA A 95 -3.48 2.55 11.92
N ILE A 96 -2.97 1.83 12.91
CA ILE A 96 -3.74 0.82 13.64
C ILE A 96 -4.90 1.46 14.41
N GLY A 97 -4.68 2.61 15.07
CA GLY A 97 -5.72 3.35 15.77
C GLY A 97 -6.88 3.74 14.85
N ILE A 98 -6.58 4.30 13.67
CA ILE A 98 -7.60 4.65 12.67
C ILE A 98 -8.32 3.39 12.16
N ALA A 99 -7.61 2.29 11.91
CA ALA A 99 -8.20 1.03 11.45
C ALA A 99 -9.22 0.44 12.43
N LEU A 100 -8.89 0.45 13.72
CA LEU A 100 -9.79 -0.06 14.75
C LEU A 100 -11.02 0.84 14.90
N VAL A 101 -10.85 2.16 14.85
CA VAL A 101 -11.94 3.12 14.97
C VAL A 101 -12.89 3.04 13.76
N SER A 102 -12.36 2.95 12.54
CA SER A 102 -13.20 2.88 11.32
C SER A 102 -13.99 1.56 11.26
N PHE A 103 -13.35 0.45 11.63
CA PHE A 103 -14.01 -0.84 11.74
C PHE A 103 -15.13 -0.81 12.79
N LEU A 104 -14.84 -0.28 13.98
CA LEU A 104 -15.83 -0.17 15.05
C LEU A 104 -17.00 0.73 14.67
N ALA A 105 -16.74 1.85 13.97
CA ALA A 105 -17.79 2.74 13.49
C ALA A 105 -18.75 2.02 12.53
N THR A 106 -18.22 1.22 11.61
CA THR A 106 -19.02 0.46 10.64
C THR A 106 -19.85 -0.64 11.34
N VAL A 107 -19.24 -1.38 12.26
CA VAL A 107 -19.92 -2.43 13.04
C VAL A 107 -21.01 -1.82 13.94
N GLY A 108 -20.70 -0.73 14.64
CA GLY A 108 -21.64 -0.03 15.51
C GLY A 108 -22.83 0.57 14.75
N TRP A 109 -22.60 1.02 13.52
CA TRP A 109 -23.70 1.47 12.67
C TRP A 109 -24.59 0.31 12.20
N SER A 110 -23.98 -0.80 11.76
CA SER A 110 -24.70 -2.00 11.36
C SER A 110 -25.60 -2.51 12.49
N SER A 111 -25.07 -2.60 13.71
CA SER A 111 -25.85 -3.02 14.88
C SER A 111 -26.97 -2.03 15.22
N ALA A 112 -26.72 -0.73 15.09
CA ALA A 112 -27.75 0.30 15.34
C ALA A 112 -28.90 0.23 14.32
N LEU A 113 -28.63 -0.10 13.05
CA LEU A 113 -29.68 -0.28 12.04
C LEU A 113 -30.55 -1.52 12.33
N VAL A 114 -29.93 -2.64 12.73
CA VAL A 114 -30.65 -3.87 13.09
C VAL A 114 -31.55 -3.62 14.31
N ALA A 115 -31.02 -3.00 15.36
CA ALA A 115 -31.77 -2.71 16.59
C ALA A 115 -32.99 -1.79 16.35
N ARG A 116 -32.92 -0.85 15.39
CA ARG A 116 -34.06 0.00 15.01
C ARG A 116 -35.20 -0.81 14.40
N THR A 117 -34.87 -1.77 13.56
CA THR A 117 -35.86 -2.63 12.88
C THR A 117 -36.66 -3.46 13.89
N GLU A 118 -36.00 -3.96 14.94
CA GLU A 118 -36.66 -4.74 16.01
C GLU A 118 -37.60 -3.89 16.88
N SER A 119 -37.20 -2.65 17.20
CA SER A 119 -38.04 -1.71 17.97
C SER A 119 -39.31 -1.29 17.22
N ASP A 120 -39.23 -1.13 15.90
CA ASP A 120 -40.40 -0.80 15.07
C ASP A 120 -41.38 -1.99 14.99
N ALA A 121 -40.88 -3.22 14.98
CA ALA A 121 -41.71 -4.43 14.95
C ALA A 121 -42.50 -4.63 16.26
N SER A 122 -41.88 -4.39 17.42
CA SER A 122 -42.57 -4.55 18.73
C SER A 122 -43.64 -3.49 18.98
N SER A 123 -43.49 -2.29 18.42
CA SER A 123 -44.46 -1.19 18.59
C SER A 123 -45.68 -1.27 17.65
N GLY A 124 -45.58 -2.04 16.56
CA GLY A 124 -46.72 -2.35 15.68
C GLY A 124 -47.67 -3.40 16.26
N ASP A 125 -47.16 -4.32 17.06
CA ASP A 125 -47.94 -5.41 17.68
C ASP A 125 -48.81 -4.90 18.85
N GLU A 126 -48.34 -3.91 19.61
CA GLU A 126 -49.12 -3.28 20.70
C GLU A 126 -50.25 -2.35 20.22
N ARG A 127 -50.30 -2.00 18.93
CA ARG A 127 -51.32 -1.11 18.34
C ARG A 127 -52.45 -1.83 17.59
N SER A 128 -52.39 -3.16 17.49
CA SER A 128 -53.37 -4.00 16.78
C SER A 128 -54.30 -4.74 17.75
#